data_AF-A0A0E3QCU6-F1
#
_entry.id   AF-A0A0E3QCU6-F1
#
_cell.length_a   1.000
_cell.length_b   1.000
_cell.length_c   1.000
_cell.angle_alpha   90.00
_cell.angle_beta   90.00
_cell.angle_gamma   90.00
#
_symmetry.space_group_name_H-M   'P 1'
#
loop_
_entity.id
_entity.type
_entity.pdbx_description
1 polymer ?
#
loop_
_entity_poly.entity_id
_entity_poly.type
_entity_poly.pdbx_seq_one_letter_code
_entity_poly.pdbx_strand_id
1 'polypeptide(L)'
;MNEINYEKLEKLPPSAKLVFKTLEAKGQMTQKDIIRETILPSRTVRYAINRLKEEKILMERFYFIDSRQSLYEIRKPSNQVLAV
;
A
#
# COMPACT_ATOMS: atom_id res chain seq x y z
N MET A 1 -3.76 7.88 17.03
CA MET A 1 -2.47 8.38 16.54
C MET A 1 -1.84 7.26 15.72
N ASN A 2 -2.08 7.19 14.41
CA ASN A 2 -1.36 6.27 13.54
C ASN A 2 -0.36 7.11 12.75
N GLU A 3 0.74 7.42 13.41
CA GLU A 3 1.94 7.93 12.75
C GLU A 3 2.51 6.77 11.95
N ILE A 4 2.70 6.93 10.63
CA ILE A 4 3.39 5.92 9.85
C ILE A 4 4.79 5.83 10.45
N ASN A 5 5.13 4.69 11.05
CA ASN A 5 6.43 4.52 11.66
C ASN A 5 7.48 4.39 10.54
N TYR A 6 8.11 5.52 10.23
CA TYR A 6 9.12 5.63 9.19
C TYR A 6 10.39 4.80 9.53
N GLU A 7 10.70 4.57 10.80
CA GLU A 7 11.83 3.70 11.19
C GLU A 7 11.64 2.25 10.72
N LYS A 8 10.39 1.74 10.78
CA LYS A 8 10.06 0.42 10.22
C LYS A 8 10.24 0.41 8.71
N LEU A 9 9.77 1.46 8.03
CA LEU A 9 9.90 1.58 6.57
C LEU A 9 11.36 1.63 6.12
N GLU A 10 12.25 2.29 6.87
CA GLU A 10 13.68 2.37 6.56
C GLU A 10 14.35 0.99 6.53
N LYS A 11 13.96 0.10 7.46
CA LYS A 11 14.43 -1.28 7.58
C LYS A 11 13.87 -2.22 6.50
N LEU A 12 12.87 -1.80 5.73
CA LEU A 12 12.27 -2.61 4.68
C LEU A 12 13.12 -2.67 3.40
N PRO A 13 13.00 -3.77 2.63
CA PRO A 13 13.74 -3.93 1.38
C PRO A 13 13.35 -2.86 0.34
N PRO A 14 14.23 -2.59 -0.65
CA PRO A 14 13.98 -1.57 -1.67
C PRO A 14 12.66 -1.72 -2.42
N SER A 15 12.25 -2.96 -2.72
CA SER A 15 10.98 -3.24 -3.38
C SER A 15 9.77 -2.79 -2.56
N ALA A 16 9.79 -2.98 -1.24
CA ALA A 16 8.73 -2.51 -0.35
C ALA A 16 8.71 -0.99 -0.27
N LYS A 17 9.87 -0.34 -0.17
CA LYS A 17 9.98 1.12 -0.18
C LYS A 17 9.46 1.74 -1.49
N LEU A 18 9.75 1.12 -2.63
CA LEU A 18 9.23 1.56 -3.93
C LEU A 18 7.69 1.45 -4.02
N VAL A 19 7.13 0.31 -3.58
CA VAL A 19 5.66 0.14 -3.53
C VAL A 19 5.03 1.18 -2.62
N PHE A 20 5.61 1.42 -1.44
CA PHE A 20 5.15 2.48 -0.54
C PHE A 20 5.15 3.84 -1.24
N LYS A 21 6.27 4.25 -1.86
CA LYS A 21 6.35 5.54 -2.55
C LYS A 21 5.37 5.67 -3.71
N THR A 22 5.10 4.58 -4.40
CA THR A 22 4.11 4.55 -5.49
C THR A 22 2.70 4.80 -4.96
N LEU A 23 2.32 4.12 -3.87
CA LEU A 23 1.02 4.33 -3.20
C LEU A 23 0.93 5.70 -2.52
N GLU A 24 2.04 6.26 -2.04
CA GLU A 24 2.10 7.61 -1.47
C GLU A 24 1.77 8.66 -2.53
N ALA A 25 2.33 8.51 -3.74
CA ALA A 25 2.12 9.42 -4.84
C ALA A 25 0.76 9.25 -5.55
N LYS A 26 0.29 8.01 -5.70
CA LYS A 26 -0.89 7.69 -6.53
C LYS A 26 -2.15 7.34 -5.73
N GLY A 27 -2.03 7.19 -4.41
CA GLY A 27 -3.14 6.81 -3.54
C GLY A 27 -3.40 5.31 -3.55
N GLN A 28 -4.66 4.92 -3.33
CA GLN A 28 -5.07 3.53 -3.29
C GLN A 28 -5.01 2.88 -4.67
N MET A 29 -4.50 1.64 -4.75
CA MET A 29 -4.31 0.96 -6.03
C MET A 29 -4.58 -0.55 -5.88
N THR A 30 -4.96 -1.21 -6.98
CA THR A 30 -4.99 -2.68 -6.98
C THR A 30 -3.57 -3.24 -7.08
N GLN A 31 -3.37 -4.52 -6.73
CA GLN A 31 -2.09 -5.18 -6.95
C GLN A 31 -1.64 -5.12 -8.41
N LYS A 32 -2.59 -5.22 -9.36
CA LYS A 32 -2.31 -5.17 -10.80
C LYS A 32 -1.78 -3.79 -11.22
N ASP A 33 -2.36 -2.74 -10.67
CA ASP A 33 -1.90 -1.37 -10.97
C ASP A 33 -0.52 -1.13 -10.35
N ILE A 34 -0.28 -1.59 -9.11
CA ILE A 34 1.05 -1.49 -8.49
C ILE A 34 2.13 -2.20 -9.33
N ILE A 35 1.82 -3.39 -9.88
CA ILE A 35 2.72 -4.10 -10.81
C ILE A 35 3.04 -3.24 -12.02
N ARG A 36 2.02 -2.65 -12.65
CA ARG A 36 2.18 -1.80 -13.83
C ARG A 36 3.04 -0.57 -13.53
N GLU A 37 2.78 0.08 -12.39
CA GLU A 37 3.42 1.36 -12.07
C GLU A 37 4.85 1.22 -11.57
N THR A 38 5.13 0.17 -10.79
CA THR A 38 6.49 -0.06 -10.27
C THR A 38 7.41 -0.76 -11.27
N ILE A 39 6.84 -1.36 -12.33
CA ILE A 39 7.54 -2.21 -13.29
C ILE A 39 8.27 -3.39 -12.58
N LEU A 40 7.78 -3.78 -11.40
CA LEU A 40 8.31 -4.92 -10.66
C LEU A 40 7.62 -6.22 -11.09
N PRO A 41 8.32 -7.37 -11.04
CA PRO A 41 7.69 -8.67 -11.22
C PRO A 41 6.54 -8.88 -10.21
N SER A 42 5.48 -9.56 -10.63
CA SER A 42 4.29 -9.76 -9.76
C SER A 42 4.60 -10.45 -8.44
N ARG A 43 5.58 -11.38 -8.42
CA ARG A 43 6.05 -12.03 -7.19
C ARG A 43 6.68 -11.02 -6.23
N THR A 44 7.46 -10.08 -6.74
CA THR A 44 8.12 -9.02 -5.96
C THR A 44 7.10 -8.04 -5.41
N VAL A 45 6.08 -7.66 -6.18
CA VAL A 45 5.00 -6.81 -5.68
C VAL A 45 4.21 -7.48 -4.57
N ARG A 46 3.83 -8.76 -4.74
CA ARG A 46 3.16 -9.52 -3.67
C ARG A 46 3.99 -9.56 -2.40
N TYR A 47 5.29 -9.85 -2.54
CA TYR A 47 6.22 -9.83 -1.42
C TYR A 47 6.26 -8.46 -0.73
N ALA A 48 6.41 -7.38 -1.50
CA ALA A 48 6.45 -6.01 -1.00
C ALA A 48 5.16 -5.61 -0.26
N ILE A 49 4.00 -5.91 -0.83
CA ILE A 49 2.68 -5.67 -0.19
C ILE A 49 2.57 -6.43 1.13
N ASN A 50 2.93 -7.71 1.13
CA ASN A 50 2.88 -8.53 2.35
C ASN A 50 3.79 -7.96 3.45
N ARG A 51 5.03 -7.58 3.12
CA ARG A 51 5.95 -6.94 4.08
C ARG A 51 5.39 -5.64 4.67
N LEU A 52 4.83 -4.78 3.83
CA LEU A 52 4.24 -3.54 4.30
C LEU A 52 2.97 -3.76 5.15
N LYS A 53 2.20 -4.82 4.88
CA LYS A 53 1.05 -5.23 5.70
C LYS A 53 1.49 -5.78 7.06
N GLU A 54 2.52 -6.62 7.09
CA GLU A 54 3.13 -7.15 8.32
C GLU A 54 3.56 -6.01 9.26
N GLU A 55 4.20 -4.97 8.70
CA GLU A 55 4.61 -3.79 9.46
C GLU A 55 3.46 -2.82 9.80
N LYS A 56 2.21 -3.15 9.42
CA LYS A 56 1.03 -2.31 9.60
C LYS A 56 1.18 -0.92 8.95
N ILE A 57 1.87 -0.85 7.82
CA ILE A 57 2.01 0.36 6.99
C ILE A 57 0.91 0.42 5.93
N LEU A 58 0.54 -0.72 5.35
CA LEU A 58 -0.58 -0.84 4.41
C LEU A 58 -1.83 -1.43 5.07
N MET A 59 -2.98 -1.08 4.50
CA MET A 59 -4.24 -1.78 4.69
C MET A 59 -4.81 -2.24 3.36
N GLU A 60 -5.62 -3.29 3.43
CA GLU A 60 -6.29 -3.92 2.31
C GLU A 60 -7.80 -3.73 2.46
N ARG A 61 -8.47 -3.37 1.37
CA ARG A 61 -9.92 -3.24 1.28
C ARG A 61 -10.45 -4.00 0.08
N PHE A 62 -11.72 -4.39 0.17
CA PHE A 62 -12.42 -5.00 -0.96
C PHE A 62 -12.57 -3.99 -2.10
N TYR A 63 -12.34 -4.43 -3.35
CA TYR A 63 -12.59 -3.59 -4.51
C TYR A 63 -14.02 -3.82 -5.02
N PHE A 64 -14.91 -2.85 -4.80
CA PHE A 64 -16.33 -2.98 -5.15
C PHE A 64 -16.60 -3.20 -6.65
N ILE A 65 -15.69 -2.73 -7.52
CA ILE A 65 -15.85 -2.84 -8.98
C ILE A 65 -15.47 -4.24 -9.48
N ASP A 66 -14.46 -4.88 -8.88
CA ASP A 66 -14.08 -6.26 -9.18
C ASP A 66 -13.71 -6.97 -7.87
N SER A 67 -14.65 -7.79 -7.40
CA SER A 67 -14.56 -8.52 -6.12
C SER A 67 -13.38 -9.48 -6.01
N ARG A 68 -12.77 -9.85 -7.14
CA ARG A 68 -11.59 -10.72 -7.18
C ARG A 68 -10.31 -9.96 -6.87
N GLN A 69 -10.38 -8.63 -6.77
CA GLN A 69 -9.25 -7.76 -6.50
C GLN A 69 -9.44 -7.05 -5.17
N SER A 70 -8.30 -6.69 -4.59
CA SER A 70 -8.23 -5.84 -3.40
C SER A 70 -7.59 -4.50 -3.74
N LEU A 71 -8.04 -3.46 -3.05
CA LEU A 71 -7.39 -2.15 -3.02
C LEU A 71 -6.42 -2.10 -1.85
N TYR A 72 -5.23 -1.61 -2.11
CA TYR A 72 -4.19 -1.39 -1.11
C TYR A 72 -3.96 0.10 -0.94
N GLU A 73 -3.94 0.54 0.31
CA GLU A 73 -3.71 1.94 0.67
C GLU A 73 -2.77 2.06 1.86
N ILE A 74 -2.05 3.17 1.92
CA ILE A 74 -1.23 3.53 3.09
C ILE A 74 -2.18 3.88 4.23
N ARG A 75 -1.93 3.30 5.41
CA ARG A 75 -2.62 3.66 6.64
C ARG A 75 -2.28 5.09 7.00
N LYS A 76 -3.13 6.02 6.61
CA LYS A 76 -3.08 7.41 7.08
C LYS A 76 -3.85 7.51 8.40
N PRO A 77 -3.46 8.40 9.33
CA PRO A 77 -4.36 8.76 10.42
C PRO A 77 -5.66 9.24 9.77
N SER A 78 -6.78 8.67 10.20
CA SER A 78 -8.10 9.04 9.73
C SER A 78 -8.30 10.53 9.98
N ASN A 79 -8.11 11.36 8.95
CA ASN A 79 -8.69 12.68 8.97
C ASN A 79 -10.18 12.44 8.74
N GLN A 80 -10.94 12.32 9.83
CA GLN A 80 -12.39 12.46 9.79
C GLN A 80 -12.65 13.89 9.32
N VAL A 81 -12.74 14.10 8.01
CA VAL A 81 -13.47 15.24 7.48
C VAL A 81 -14.90 14.77 7.30
N LEU A 82 -15.79 15.39 8.09
CA LEU A 82 -17.22 15.38 7.92
C LEU A 82 -17.56 15.43 6.42
N ALA A 83 -18.30 14.43 5.95
CA ALA A 83 -19.27 14.69 4.90
C ALA A 83 -20.60 14.94 5.62
N VAL A 84 -21.06 16.18 5.46
CA VAL A 84 -22.29 16.81 5.95
C VAL A 84 -23.50 15.87 5.98
#